data_AF-A0A938PDQ5-F1
#
_entry.id   AF-A0A938PDQ5-F1
#
_cell.length_a   1.000
_cell.length_b   1.000
_cell.length_c   1.000
_cell.angle_alpha   90.00
_cell.angle_beta   90.00
_cell.angle_gamma   90.00
#
_symmetry.space_group_name_H-M   'P 1'
#
loop_
_entity.id
_entity.type
_entity.pdbx_description
1 polymer ?
#
loop_
_entity_poly.entity_id
_entity_poly.type
_entity_poly.pdbx_seq_one_letter_code
_entity_poly.pdbx_strand_id
1 'polypeptide(L)' 'MKKVNTKELLEIMINLQNRTIEASLNNGIFNATHFLRFGGRKLYDCGIDSADISWNIDEFLRHYPQAFWEIEQIV' A
#
# COMPACT_ATOMS: atom_id res chain seq x y z
N MET A 1 4.40 15.47 -2.87
CA MET A 1 4.38 14.69 -4.12
C MET A 1 2.92 14.32 -4.42
N LYS A 2 2.59 13.55 -5.46
CA LYS A 2 1.18 13.23 -5.77
C LYS A 2 0.66 12.20 -4.76
N LYS A 3 -0.36 12.56 -3.99
CA LYS A 3 -1.08 11.62 -3.13
C LYS A 3 -2.10 10.84 -3.95
N VAL A 4 -2.22 9.54 -3.67
CA VAL A 4 -3.19 8.63 -4.29
C VAL A 4 -4.07 8.00 -3.23
N ASN A 5 -5.32 7.72 -3.53
CA ASN A 5 -6.16 6.94 -2.62
C ASN A 5 -5.82 5.44 -2.70
N THR A 6 -6.31 4.63 -1.76
CA THR A 6 -6.02 3.18 -1.70
C THR A 6 -6.39 2.43 -2.97
N LYS A 7 -7.47 2.80 -3.66
CA LYS A 7 -7.87 2.15 -4.91
C LYS A 7 -6.88 2.46 -6.03
N GLU A 8 -6.50 3.72 -6.18
CA GLU A 8 -5.48 4.14 -7.15
C GLU A 8 -4.12 3.48 -6.86
N LEU A 9 -3.73 3.39 -5.59
CA LEU A 9 -2.51 2.68 -5.18
C LEU A 9 -2.56 1.20 -5.60
N LEU A 10 -3.67 0.53 -5.35
CA LEU A 10 -3.86 -0.86 -5.73
C LEU A 10 -3.73 -1.06 -7.24
N GLU A 11 -4.35 -0.18 -8.04
CA GLU A 11 -4.23 -0.22 -9.50
C GLU A 11 -2.76 -0.06 -9.95
N ILE A 12 -2.00 0.84 -9.32
CA ILE A 12 -0.56 1.00 -9.57
C ILE A 12 0.19 -0.29 -9.22
N MET A 13 -0.05 -0.87 -8.04
CA MET A 13 0.61 -2.10 -7.59
C MET A 13 0.34 -3.29 -8.51
N ILE A 14 -0.91 -3.44 -8.98
CA ILE A 14 -1.30 -4.51 -9.91
C ILE A 14 -0.58 -4.34 -11.25
N ASN A 15 -0.48 -3.12 -11.77
CA ASN A 15 0.20 -2.84 -13.03
C ASN A 15 1.72 -3.06 -12.96
N LEU A 16 2.34 -2.76 -11.81
CA LEU A 16 3.78 -2.88 -11.65
C LEU A 16 4.25 -4.33 -11.45
N GLN A 17 3.39 -5.23 -10.96
CA GLN A 17 3.63 -6.67 -10.74
C GLN A 17 4.96 -7.04 -10.05
N ASN A 18 4.90 -7.65 -8.87
CA ASN A 18 6.07 -8.10 -8.09
C ASN A 18 7.08 -7.01 -7.68
N ARG A 19 6.89 -5.74 -8.07
CA ARG A 19 7.67 -4.61 -7.57
C ARG A 19 7.22 -4.24 -6.16
N THR A 20 8.17 -3.79 -5.35
CA THR A 20 7.88 -3.28 -4.01
C THR A 20 7.73 -1.76 -4.09
N ILE A 21 6.67 -1.24 -3.51
CA ILE A 21 6.40 0.19 -3.41
C ILE A 21 6.60 0.58 -1.96
N GLU A 22 7.49 1.55 -1.71
CA GLU A 22 7.50 2.25 -0.44
C GLU A 22 6.51 3.40 -0.51
N ALA A 23 5.54 3.40 0.39
CA ALA A 23 4.52 4.42 0.45
C ALA A 23 4.26 4.87 1.90
N SER A 24 4.12 6.17 2.06
CA SER A 24 3.71 6.81 3.31
C SER A 24 2.19 6.87 3.38
N LEU A 25 1.59 6.17 4.34
CA LEU A 25 0.19 6.27 4.69
C LEU A 25 -0.04 7.57 5.45
N ASN A 26 -0.98 8.39 4.99
CA ASN A 26 -1.52 9.53 5.72
C ASN A 26 -3.03 9.32 5.90
N ASN A 27 -3.45 9.09 7.15
CA ASN A 27 -4.88 8.98 7.51
C ASN A 27 -5.40 10.21 8.27
N GLY A 28 -4.63 11.30 8.31
CA GLY A 28 -4.95 12.53 9.05
C GLY A 28 -4.46 12.56 10.51
N ILE A 29 -4.18 11.42 11.14
CA ILE A 29 -3.71 11.34 12.54
C ILE A 29 -2.29 10.81 12.63
N PHE A 30 -1.93 9.86 11.77
CA PHE A 30 -0.61 9.24 11.77
C PHE A 30 -0.01 9.23 10.36
N ASN A 31 1.32 9.34 10.31
CA ASN A 31 2.11 9.02 9.13
C ASN A 31 2.86 7.71 9.42
N ALA A 32 2.70 6.71 8.55
CA ALA A 32 3.41 5.45 8.66
C ALA A 32 3.97 5.05 7.30
N THR A 33 5.20 4.53 7.27
CA THR A 33 5.81 4.00 6.05
C THR A 33 5.47 2.52 5.91
N HIS A 34 5.03 2.14 4.72
CA HIS A 34 4.67 0.77 4.35
C HIS A 34 5.47 0.34 3.12
N PHE A 35 5.89 -0.93 3.12
CA PHE A 35 6.42 -1.60 1.95
C PHE A 35 5.36 -2.54 1.38
N LEU A 36 4.86 -2.20 0.20
CA LEU A 36 3.70 -2.81 -0.41
C LEU A 36 4.10 -3.57 -1.68
N ARG A 37 3.62 -4.80 -1.84
CA ARG A 37 3.89 -5.60 -3.04
C ARG A 37 2.66 -6.41 -3.46
N PHE A 38 2.36 -6.43 -4.75
CA PHE A 38 1.34 -7.32 -5.30
C PHE A 38 1.99 -8.58 -5.88
N GLY A 39 1.66 -9.75 -5.31
CA GLY A 39 2.15 -11.06 -5.74
C GLY A 39 1.16 -11.84 -6.60
N GLY A 40 0.31 -11.15 -7.37
CA GLY A 40 -0.64 -11.75 -8.31
C GLY A 40 -1.98 -12.18 -7.71
N ARG A 41 -1.97 -12.82 -6.53
CA ARG A 41 -3.21 -13.22 -5.81
C ARG A 41 -3.43 -12.47 -4.50
N LYS A 42 -2.34 -12.07 -3.85
CA LYS A 42 -2.34 -11.40 -2.56
C LYS A 42 -1.50 -10.14 -2.60
N LEU A 43 -1.88 -9.21 -1.74
CA LEU A 43 -1.10 -8.02 -1.43
C LEU A 43 -0.29 -8.30 -0.16
N TYR A 44 0.99 -7.95 -0.19
CA TYR A 44 1.89 -8.01 0.96
C TYR A 44 2.15 -6.60 1.44
N ASP A 45 2.05 -6.40 2.74
CA ASP A 45 2.16 -5.12 3.41
C ASP A 45 3.03 -5.29 4.65
N CYS A 46 4.17 -4.61 4.65
CA CYS A 46 5.11 -4.61 5.77
C CYS A 46 5.21 -3.20 6.34
N GLY A 47 4.73 -3.04 7.58
CA GLY A 47 4.83 -1.80 8.34
C GLY A 47 6.17 -1.65 9.07
N ILE A 48 6.32 -0.54 9.81
CA ILE A 48 7.53 -0.26 10.60
C ILE A 48 7.79 -1.27 11.73
N ASP A 49 6.75 -1.97 12.19
CA ASP A 49 6.85 -3.05 13.18
C ASP A 49 7.39 -4.36 12.58
N SER A 50 7.75 -4.35 11.28
CA SER A 50 8.20 -5.52 10.51
C SER A 50 7.18 -6.66 10.48
N ALA A 51 5.91 -6.36 10.76
CA ALA A 51 4.84 -7.33 10.63
C ALA A 51 4.48 -7.46 9.14
N ASP A 52 4.78 -8.62 8.56
CA ASP A 52 4.35 -8.96 7.21
C ASP A 52 2.89 -9.41 7.22
N ILE A 53 2.00 -8.53 6.78
CA ILE A 53 0.57 -8.82 6.65
C ILE A 53 0.28 -9.17 5.19
N SER A 54 -0.52 -10.22 4.99
CA SER A 54 -1.04 -10.59 3.67
C SER A 54 -2.51 -10.27 3.59
N TRP A 55 -2.93 -9.55 2.55
CA TRP A 55 -4.30 -9.13 2.34
C TRP A 55 -4.89 -9.74 1.07
N ASN A 56 -6.18 -10.08 1.13
CA ASN A 56 -7.00 -10.09 -0.08
C ASN A 56 -7.30 -8.65 -0.51
N ILE A 57 -7.54 -8.42 -1.80
CA ILE A 57 -7.81 -7.07 -2.35
C ILE A 57 -8.95 -6.37 -1.59
N ASP A 58 -10.07 -7.07 -1.39
CA ASP A 58 -11.24 -6.50 -0.73
C ASP A 58 -10.98 -6.19 0.75
N GLU A 59 -10.12 -6.97 1.41
CA GLU A 59 -9.73 -6.73 2.80
C GLU A 59 -8.87 -5.47 2.91
N PHE A 60 -7.89 -5.31 2.02
CA PHE A 60 -7.02 -4.14 1.98
C PHE A 60 -7.83 -2.85 1.75
N LEU A 61 -8.76 -2.86 0.80
CA LEU A 61 -9.65 -1.72 0.53
C LEU A 61 -10.56 -1.39 1.73
N ARG A 62 -11.06 -2.40 2.44
CA ARG A 62 -11.88 -2.20 3.66
C ARG A 62 -11.07 -1.74 4.85
N HIS A 63 -9.80 -2.13 4.96
CA HIS A 63 -8.92 -1.72 6.04
C HIS A 63 -8.47 -0.26 5.89
N TYR A 64 -8.23 0.17 4.64
CA TYR A 64 -7.80 1.53 4.31
C TYR A 64 -8.81 2.28 3.42
N PRO A 65 -10.08 2.48 3.82
CA PRO A 65 -11.13 2.99 2.93
C PRO A 65 -10.99 4.48 2.62
N GLN A 66 -10.31 5.26 3.47
CA GLN A 66 -10.13 6.71 3.36
C GLN A 66 -8.66 7.13 3.46
N ALA A 67 -7.75 6.19 3.27
CA ALA A 67 -6.32 6.47 3.30
C ALA A 67 -5.85 7.21 2.05
N PHE A 68 -4.92 8.13 2.25
CA PHE A 68 -4.12 8.70 1.19
C PHE A 68 -2.68 8.22 1.34
N TRP A 69 -2.07 7.90 0.21
CA TRP A 69 -0.74 7.33 0.14
C TRP A 69 0.14 8.25 -0.69
N GLU A 70 1.33 8.51 -0.18
CA GLU A 70 2.39 9.18 -0.91
C GLU A 70 3.43 8.13 -1.30
N ILE A 71 3.59 7.90 -2.60
CA ILE A 71 4.57 6.92 -3.11
C ILE A 71 5.94 7.59 -3.05
N GLU A 72 6.83 7.04 -2.24
CA GLU A 72 8.19 7.56 -2.04
C GLU A 72 9.15 6.94 -3.06
N GLN A 73 9.09 5.61 -3.24
CA GLN A 73 9.92 4.89 -4.20
C GLN A 73 9.29 3.58 -4.68
N ILE A 74 9.74 3.12 -5.86
CA ILE A 74 9.38 1.83 -6.45
C ILE A 74 10.68 1.07 -6.70
N VAL A 75 10.83 -0.10 -6.05
CA VAL A 75 12.01 -0.97 -6.12
C VAL A 75 11.73 -2.16 -7.02
#